data_AF-A0A151S986-F1
#
_entry.id   AF-A0A151S986-F1
#
_cell.length_a   1.000
_cell.length_b   1.000
_cell.length_c   1.000
_cell.angle_alpha   90.00
_cell.angle_beta   90.00
_cell.angle_gamma   90.00
#
_symmetry.space_group_name_H-M   'P 1'
#
loop_
_entity.id
_entity.type
_entity.pdbx_description
1 polymer ?
#
loop_
_entity_poly.entity_id
_entity_poly.type
_entity_poly.pdbx_seq_one_letter_code
_entity_poly.pdbx_strand_id
1 'polypeptide(L)'
;MSNGRLIIDFIAEAYGLPMLPAYLNLTKGTQDIRQGVNFAFAGATALNMDYFIQKRLIPPSTNISLSVQLDWFKKLKPSLCKNKQGFTKVPLIMFLLYT
;
A
#
# COMPACT_ATOMS: atom_id res chain seq x y z
N MET A 1 9.60 -19.10 8.24
CA MET A 1 8.41 -18.75 7.43
C MET A 1 7.51 -17.87 8.29
N SER A 2 6.98 -16.78 7.74
CA SER A 2 5.95 -15.97 8.40
C SER A 2 4.57 -16.62 8.23
N ASN A 3 3.62 -16.31 9.12
CA ASN A 3 2.20 -16.64 8.93
C ASN A 3 1.47 -15.64 8.00
N GLY A 4 2.21 -14.75 7.34
CA GLY A 4 1.70 -13.77 6.39
C GLY A 4 1.33 -12.42 7.01
N ARG A 5 1.35 -12.29 8.34
CA ARG A 5 1.07 -11.01 9.00
C ARG A 5 2.26 -10.05 8.90
N LEU A 6 1.96 -8.79 8.63
CA LEU A 6 2.89 -7.66 8.60
C LEU A 6 2.83 -6.89 9.93
N ILE A 7 3.84 -6.06 10.21
CA ILE A 7 3.88 -5.22 11.43
C ILE A 7 2.59 -4.39 11.63
N ILE A 8 1.95 -3.96 10.55
CA ILE A 8 0.68 -3.22 10.59
C ILE A 8 -0.48 -4.05 11.14
N ASP A 9 -0.47 -5.37 10.92
CA ASP A 9 -1.56 -6.23 11.40
C ASP A 9 -1.52 -6.33 12.92
N PHE A 10 -0.33 -6.37 13.51
CA PHE A 10 -0.15 -6.35 14.97
C PHE A 10 -0.53 -5.00 15.57
N ILE A 11 -0.21 -3.88 14.88
CA ILE A 11 -0.67 -2.55 15.30
C ILE A 11 -2.20 -2.50 15.23
N ALA A 12 -2.81 -2.98 14.14
CA ALA A 12 -4.26 -2.99 14.02
C ALA A 12 -4.92 -3.82 15.14
N GLU A 13 -4.39 -5.02 15.40
CA GLU A 13 -4.84 -5.89 16.49
C GLU A 13 -4.73 -5.21 17.87
N ALA A 14 -3.59 -4.60 18.18
CA ALA A 14 -3.34 -3.96 19.47
C ALA A 14 -4.28 -2.77 19.76
N TYR A 15 -4.71 -2.07 18.72
CA TYR A 15 -5.60 -0.89 18.83
C TYR A 15 -7.06 -1.21 18.46
N GLY A 16 -7.41 -2.47 18.20
CA GLY A 16 -8.77 -2.86 17.78
C GLY A 16 -9.20 -2.25 16.43
N LEU A 17 -8.25 -1.93 15.55
CA LEU A 17 -8.52 -1.43 14.21
C LEU A 17 -8.80 -2.59 13.24
N PRO A 18 -9.60 -2.36 12.18
CA PRO A 18 -9.83 -3.36 11.16
C PRO A 18 -8.54 -3.71 10.41
N MET A 19 -8.40 -4.98 10.02
CA MET A 19 -7.32 -5.41 9.13
C MET A 19 -7.49 -4.77 7.75
N LEU A 20 -6.39 -4.29 7.19
CA LEU A 20 -6.42 -3.55 5.94
C LEU A 20 -6.35 -4.50 4.74
N PRO A 21 -7.33 -4.48 3.81
CA PRO A 21 -7.25 -5.27 2.59
C PRO A 21 -6.09 -4.79 1.71
N ALA A 22 -5.44 -5.72 1.01
CA ALA A 22 -4.43 -5.39 0.01
C ALA A 22 -5.07 -4.68 -1.20
N TYR A 23 -4.45 -3.62 -1.71
CA TYR A 23 -4.97 -2.81 -2.81
C TYR A 23 -5.27 -3.63 -4.07
N LEU A 24 -4.39 -4.57 -4.41
CA LEU A 24 -4.56 -5.43 -5.59
C LEU A 24 -5.68 -6.48 -5.45
N ASN A 25 -6.16 -6.72 -4.22
CA ASN A 25 -7.27 -7.65 -3.95
C ASN A 25 -8.62 -6.94 -3.83
N LEU A 26 -8.68 -5.62 -4.02
CA LEU A 26 -9.93 -4.88 -3.95
C LEU A 26 -10.85 -5.28 -5.11
N THR A 27 -12.00 -5.88 -4.78
CA THR A 27 -13.07 -6.14 -5.74
C THR A 27 -14.15 -5.06 -5.64
N LYS A 28 -14.81 -4.73 -6.76
CA LYS A 28 -15.86 -3.69 -6.75
C LYS A 28 -17.01 -4.13 -5.84
N GLY A 29 -17.21 -3.39 -4.74
CA GLY A 29 -18.43 -3.43 -3.92
C GLY A 29 -18.41 -4.32 -2.68
N THR A 30 -17.31 -4.99 -2.34
CA THR A 30 -17.27 -5.95 -1.21
C THR A 30 -16.49 -5.45 0.01
N GLN A 31 -15.51 -4.57 -0.17
CA GLN A 31 -14.66 -4.06 0.92
C GLN A 31 -14.88 -2.58 1.19
N ASP A 32 -15.08 -2.24 2.48
CA ASP A 32 -15.17 -0.86 2.95
C ASP A 32 -13.78 -0.22 3.00
N ILE A 33 -13.36 0.34 1.85
CA ILE A 33 -12.09 1.04 1.69
C ILE A 33 -11.92 2.26 2.62
N ARG A 34 -12.99 2.73 3.29
CA ARG A 34 -12.91 3.85 4.26
C ARG A 34 -12.13 3.47 5.50
N GLN A 35 -12.04 2.19 5.81
CA GLN A 35 -11.27 1.66 6.93
C GLN A 35 -9.75 1.68 6.64
N GLY A 36 -9.36 1.89 5.38
CA GLY A 36 -7.98 1.90 4.92
C GLY A 36 -7.69 0.75 3.97
N VAL A 37 -6.55 0.85 3.29
CA VAL A 37 -6.09 -0.12 2.28
C VAL A 37 -4.57 -0.24 2.40
N ASN A 38 -4.04 -1.46 2.32
CA ASN A 38 -2.61 -1.72 2.30
C ASN A 38 -2.09 -1.72 0.85
N PHE A 39 -1.17 -0.82 0.53
CA PHE A 39 -0.56 -0.69 -0.80
C PHE A 39 0.79 -1.41 -0.92
N ALA A 40 1.28 -2.01 0.16
CA ALA A 40 2.56 -2.70 0.17
C ALA A 40 2.58 -3.87 -0.82
N PHE A 41 3.72 -4.04 -1.48
CA PHE A 41 4.00 -5.15 -2.37
C PHE A 41 5.35 -5.77 -2.00
N ALA A 42 5.40 -7.09 -1.88
CA ALA A 42 6.64 -7.78 -1.49
C ALA A 42 7.73 -7.61 -2.57
N GLY A 43 8.94 -7.25 -2.15
CA GLY A 43 10.06 -6.97 -3.05
C GLY A 43 10.03 -5.59 -3.72
N ALA A 44 9.09 -4.72 -3.33
CA ALA A 44 9.04 -3.37 -3.87
C ALA A 44 10.21 -2.50 -3.38
N THR A 45 10.73 -1.66 -4.26
CA THR A 45 11.86 -0.77 -3.96
C THR A 45 11.44 0.67 -3.73
N ALA A 46 12.24 1.43 -2.99
CA ALA A 46 12.03 2.87 -2.85
C ALA A 46 12.13 3.61 -4.20
N LEU A 47 13.08 3.19 -5.05
CA LEU A 47 13.37 3.80 -6.34
C LEU A 47 12.75 2.99 -7.49
N ASN A 48 12.55 3.65 -8.63
CA ASN A 48 12.09 3.00 -9.86
C ASN A 48 13.17 2.08 -10.45
N MET A 49 12.74 1.03 -11.15
CA MET A 49 13.63 0.10 -11.87
C MET A 49 14.61 0.83 -12.79
N ASP A 50 14.16 1.91 -13.45
CA ASP A 50 15.00 2.74 -14.32
C ASP A 50 16.25 3.29 -13.62
N TYR A 51 16.16 3.60 -12.32
CA TYR A 51 17.31 4.07 -11.55
C TYR A 51 18.41 3.01 -11.51
N PHE A 52 18.04 1.74 -11.26
CA PHE A 52 19.00 0.62 -11.20
C PHE A 52 19.62 0.37 -12.57
N ILE A 53 18.81 0.39 -13.63
CA ILE A 53 19.29 0.23 -15.01
C ILE A 53 20.28 1.34 -15.38
N GLN A 54 19.93 2.61 -15.15
CA GLN A 54 20.78 3.76 -15.47
C GLN A 54 22.10 3.74 -14.69
N LYS A 55 22.09 3.24 -13.45
CA LYS A 55 23.28 3.10 -12.61
C LYS A 55 24.04 1.80 -12.85
N ARG A 56 23.62 0.95 -13.79
CA ARG A 56 24.20 -0.37 -14.07
C ARG A 56 24.25 -1.27 -12.81
N LEU A 57 23.24 -1.14 -11.96
CA LEU A 57 23.03 -1.98 -10.79
C LEU A 57 22.11 -3.15 -11.17
N ILE A 58 22.10 -4.19 -10.32
CA ILE A 58 21.17 -5.31 -10.47
C ILE A 58 19.74 -4.76 -10.27
N PRO A 59 18.84 -4.91 -11.25
CA PRO A 59 17.48 -4.43 -11.13
C PRO A 59 16.67 -5.30 -10.16
N PRO A 60 15.65 -4.73 -9.49
CA PRO A 60 14.75 -5.50 -8.65
C PRO A 60 13.94 -6.52 -9.46
N SER A 61 13.46 -7.57 -8.81
CA SER A 61 12.64 -8.63 -9.43
C SER A 61 11.23 -8.17 -9.82
N THR A 62 10.80 -7.00 -9.35
CA THR A 62 9.52 -6.38 -9.65
C THR A 62 9.72 -4.94 -10.11
N ASN A 63 8.83 -4.45 -10.98
CA ASN A 63 8.78 -3.05 -11.36
C ASN A 63 7.94 -2.19 -10.40
N ILE A 64 7.43 -2.79 -9.32
CA ILE A 64 6.65 -2.08 -8.31
C ILE A 64 7.62 -1.30 -7.40
N SER A 65 7.63 0.02 -7.57
CA SER A 65 8.36 0.95 -6.71
C SER A 65 7.44 1.66 -5.73
N LEU A 66 8.01 2.44 -4.82
CA LEU A 66 7.29 3.35 -3.95
C LEU A 66 6.42 4.34 -4.71
N SER A 67 6.90 4.86 -5.86
CA SER A 67 6.09 5.78 -6.66
C SER A 67 4.91 5.06 -7.31
N VAL A 68 5.06 3.80 -7.71
CA VAL A 68 3.93 3.00 -8.22
C VAL A 68 2.88 2.78 -7.13
N GLN A 69 3.31 2.44 -5.89
CA GLN A 69 2.40 2.32 -4.75
C GLN A 69 1.70 3.64 -4.41
N LEU A 70 2.43 4.77 -4.49
CA LEU A 70 1.85 6.09 -4.30
C LEU A 70 0.83 6.44 -5.39
N ASP A 71 1.06 6.02 -6.62
CA ASP A 71 0.11 6.22 -7.72
C ASP A 71 -1.15 5.36 -7.55
N TRP A 72 -1.04 4.15 -7.01
CA TRP A 72 -2.21 3.37 -6.57
C TRP A 72 -3.02 4.12 -5.51
N PHE A 73 -2.35 4.71 -4.51
CA PHE A 73 -3.05 5.54 -3.53
C PHE A 73 -3.75 6.74 -4.17
N LYS A 74 -3.07 7.47 -5.06
CA LYS A 74 -3.69 8.62 -5.76
C LYS A 74 -4.90 8.20 -6.59
N LYS A 75 -4.88 7.01 -7.21
CA LYS A 75 -6.02 6.45 -7.94
C LYS A 75 -7.18 6.09 -7.01
N LEU A 76 -6.91 5.57 -5.82
CA LEU A 76 -7.93 5.26 -4.84
C LEU A 76 -8.51 6.52 -4.17
N LYS A 77 -7.67 7.55 -3.94
CA LYS A 77 -8.02 8.76 -3.16
C LYS A 77 -9.39 9.39 -3.52
N PRO A 78 -9.77 9.58 -4.79
CA PRO A 78 -11.08 10.14 -5.13
C PRO A 78 -12.27 9.30 -4.65
N SER A 79 -12.12 7.97 -4.57
CA SER A 79 -13.18 7.08 -4.10
C SER A 79 -13.46 7.21 -2.59
N LEU A 80 -12.51 7.75 -1.83
CA LEU A 80 -12.64 8.01 -0.40
C LEU A 80 -13.40 9.32 -0.12
N CYS A 81 -13.35 10.29 -1.04
CA CYS A 81 -13.95 11.61 -0.86
C CYS A 81 -15.31 11.71 -1.58
N LYS A 82 -16.41 11.35 -0.90
CA LYS A 82 -17.75 11.43 -1.51
C LYS A 82 -18.58 12.67 -1.15
N ASN A 83 -18.22 13.52 -0.19
CA ASN A 83 -18.99 14.76 0.08
C ASN A 83 -18.17 15.86 0.79
N LYS A 84 -18.61 17.12 0.66
CA LYS A 84 -18.04 18.35 1.26
C LYS A 84 -18.01 18.36 2.81
N GLN A 85 -18.27 17.25 3.48
CA GLN A 85 -18.22 17.12 4.93
C GLN A 85 -17.04 16.23 5.30
N GLY A 86 -15.92 16.89 5.62
CA GLY A 86 -14.79 16.31 6.34
C GLY A 86 -13.96 15.29 5.55
N PHE A 87 -12.70 15.64 5.28
CA PHE A 87 -11.68 14.63 5.01
C PHE A 87 -11.62 13.66 6.20
N THR A 88 -12.08 12.43 6.04
CA THR A 88 -11.61 11.36 6.91
C THR A 88 -10.13 11.16 6.57
N LYS A 89 -9.24 11.49 7.50
CA LYS A 89 -7.80 11.23 7.36
C LYS A 89 -7.63 9.70 7.25
N VAL A 90 -7.49 9.18 6.04
CA VAL A 90 -7.12 7.78 5.85
C VAL A 90 -5.62 7.70 6.09
N PRO A 91 -5.16 6.97 7.12
CA PRO A 91 -3.73 6.82 7.38
C PRO A 91 -3.11 6.10 6.18
N LEU A 92 -2.23 6.79 5.46
CA LEU A 92 -1.42 6.18 4.41
C LEU A 92 -0.22 5.54 5.10
N ILE A 93 -0.32 4.23 5.31
CA ILE A 93 0.77 3.46 5.88
C ILE A 93 1.45 2.73 4.71
N MET A 94 2.58 3.27 4.27
CA MET A 94 3.38 2.75 3.16
C MET A 94 4.66 2.17 3.74
N PHE A 95 4.73 0.84 3.86
CA PHE A 95 5.92 0.15 4.33
C PHE A 95 6.74 -0.34 3.15
N LEU A 96 7.98 0.15 3.07
CA LEU A 96 9.04 -0.46 2.28
C LEU A 96 9.51 -1.70 3.04
N LEU A 97 9.04 -2.88 2.65
CA LEU A 97 9.69 -4.11 3.09
C LEU A 97 10.89 -4.33 2.16
N TYR A 98 12.07 -3.92 2.63
CA TYR A 98 13.31 -4.51 2.15
C TYR A 98 13.25 -6.00 2.49
N THR A 99 13.14 -6.84 1.47
CA THR A 99 13.46 -8.27 1.55
C THR A 99 14.74 -8.52 0.79
#